data_AF-A0A3D8P424-F1
#
_entry.id   AF-A0A3D8P424-F1
#
_cell.length_a   1.000
_cell.length_b   1.000
_cell.length_c   1.000
_cell.angle_alpha   90.00
_cell.angle_beta   90.00
_cell.angle_gamma   90.00
#
_symmetry.space_group_name_H-M   'P 1'
#
loop_
_entity.id
_entity.type
_entity.pdbx_description
1 polymer ?
#
loop_
_entity_poly.entity_id
_entity_poly.type
_entity_poly.pdbx_seq_one_letter_code
_entity_poly.pdbx_strand_id
1 'polypeptide(L)'
;MKFSATLNGNALREIEVPENKLLRNWIRRVARSIVRRAGVRKNINDYYHPPEFKGKYERYREYFKYCLFLEREKLLRAQQGRMDREELEGLVNNYVAAGNWRERQLVLETARARGGRKGVEALARELRMDPEEALEALDTLTKQRRSPGGSRGRWPSSLRRSRAAGGG
;
A
#
# COMPACT_ATOMS: atom_id res chain seq x y z
N MET A 1 8.07 -17.56 18.19
CA MET A 1 7.58 -16.33 18.88
C MET A 1 6.05 -16.31 18.87
N LYS A 2 5.40 -16.03 20.02
CA LYS A 2 3.93 -15.92 20.14
C LYS A 2 3.54 -14.54 20.68
N PHE A 3 2.40 -14.02 20.28
CA PHE A 3 1.84 -12.77 20.83
C PHE A 3 0.31 -12.81 20.82
N SER A 4 -0.32 -12.02 21.66
CA SER A 4 -1.78 -11.94 21.73
C SER A 4 -2.32 -10.80 20.87
N ALA A 5 -3.35 -11.06 20.05
CA ALA A 5 -4.03 -10.00 19.29
C ALA A 5 -5.54 -10.19 19.22
N THR A 6 -6.25 -9.06 19.14
CA THR A 6 -7.72 -9.02 18.99
C THR A 6 -8.07 -9.09 17.50
N LEU A 7 -8.92 -10.04 17.13
CA LEU A 7 -9.43 -10.20 15.75
C LEU A 7 -10.95 -9.98 15.75
N ASN A 8 -11.43 -9.00 14.98
CA ASN A 8 -12.86 -8.66 14.85
C ASN A 8 -13.60 -8.43 16.17
N GLY A 9 -12.98 -7.73 17.14
CA GLY A 9 -13.63 -7.42 18.43
C GLY A 9 -13.80 -8.62 19.37
N ASN A 10 -13.39 -9.82 18.97
CA ASN A 10 -13.35 -11.00 19.83
C ASN A 10 -11.97 -11.15 20.49
N ALA A 11 -11.97 -11.66 21.73
CA ALA A 11 -10.86 -11.70 22.68
C ALA A 11 -9.47 -12.06 22.09
N LEU A 12 -8.43 -11.51 22.73
CA LEU A 12 -7.02 -11.76 22.48
C LEU A 12 -6.73 -13.27 22.29
N ARG A 13 -6.50 -13.70 21.06
CA ARG A 13 -6.04 -15.07 20.76
C ARG A 13 -4.51 -15.09 20.71
N GLU A 14 -3.91 -16.16 21.25
CA GLU A 14 -2.48 -16.38 21.12
C GLU A 14 -2.15 -16.72 19.66
N ILE A 15 -1.33 -15.89 19.03
CA ILE A 15 -0.93 -16.00 17.63
C ILE A 15 0.53 -16.47 17.59
N GLU A 16 0.75 -17.65 17.02
CA GLU A 16 2.09 -18.14 16.72
C GLU A 16 2.61 -17.57 15.42
N VAL A 17 3.74 -16.88 15.49
CA VAL A 17 4.40 -16.28 14.32
C VAL A 17 5.51 -17.20 13.84
N PRO A 18 5.54 -17.56 12.53
CA PRO A 18 6.63 -18.35 12.00
C PRO A 18 7.97 -17.65 12.22
N GLU A 19 8.97 -18.36 12.71
CA GLU A 19 10.33 -17.82 12.88
C GLU A 19 11.05 -17.68 11.55
N ASN A 20 10.73 -18.56 10.60
CA ASN A 20 11.24 -18.51 9.25
C ASN A 20 10.71 -17.27 8.49
N LYS A 21 11.64 -16.38 8.09
CA LYS A 21 11.34 -15.13 7.36
C LYS A 21 10.67 -15.37 6.01
N LEU A 22 11.08 -16.41 5.27
CA LEU A 22 10.48 -16.74 3.96
C LEU A 22 9.03 -17.17 4.13
N LEU A 23 8.74 -18.00 5.15
CA LEU A 23 7.38 -18.43 5.46
C LEU A 23 6.50 -17.24 5.86
N ARG A 24 6.96 -16.36 6.76
CA ARG A 24 6.23 -15.13 7.10
C ARG A 24 5.89 -14.28 5.87
N ASN A 25 6.88 -14.07 4.99
CA ASN A 25 6.69 -13.28 3.78
C ASN A 25 5.70 -13.94 2.81
N TRP A 26 5.75 -15.25 2.69
CA TRP A 26 4.78 -16.02 1.89
C TRP A 26 3.36 -15.85 2.43
N ILE A 27 3.14 -16.09 3.74
CA ILE A 27 1.83 -15.93 4.39
C ILE A 27 1.26 -14.53 4.14
N ARG A 28 2.07 -13.48 4.36
CA ARG A 28 1.68 -12.08 4.13
C ARG A 28 1.30 -11.81 2.68
N ARG A 29 2.07 -12.35 1.73
CA ARG A 29 1.82 -12.19 0.29
C ARG A 29 0.50 -12.86 -0.12
N VAL A 30 0.25 -14.07 0.39
CA VAL A 30 -0.98 -14.81 0.11
C VAL A 30 -2.19 -14.09 0.68
N ALA A 31 -2.14 -13.64 1.95
CA ALA A 31 -3.20 -12.87 2.58
C ALA A 31 -3.52 -11.59 1.78
N ARG A 32 -2.50 -10.83 1.39
CA ARG A 32 -2.65 -9.64 0.55
C ARG A 32 -3.34 -9.95 -0.77
N SER A 33 -2.92 -11.02 -1.46
CA SER A 33 -3.50 -11.41 -2.76
C SER A 33 -4.99 -11.73 -2.62
N ILE A 34 -5.36 -12.47 -1.58
CA ILE A 34 -6.74 -12.87 -1.31
C ILE A 34 -7.61 -11.64 -0.99
N VAL A 35 -7.15 -10.75 -0.11
CA VAL A 35 -7.89 -9.52 0.22
C VAL A 35 -8.03 -8.61 -1.00
N ARG A 36 -6.99 -8.44 -1.81
CA ARG A 36 -7.07 -7.60 -3.03
C ARG A 36 -8.10 -8.13 -4.04
N ARG A 37 -8.25 -9.45 -4.16
CA ARG A 37 -9.22 -10.08 -5.06
C ARG A 37 -10.65 -10.01 -4.50
N ALA A 38 -10.83 -10.26 -3.20
CA ALA A 38 -12.15 -10.36 -2.58
C ALA A 38 -12.71 -9.03 -2.03
N GLY A 39 -11.86 -8.01 -1.83
CA GLY A 39 -12.23 -6.74 -1.22
C GLY A 39 -12.46 -6.82 0.30
N VAL A 40 -13.15 -5.83 0.88
CA VAL A 40 -13.39 -5.70 2.35
C VAL A 40 -14.75 -6.26 2.82
N ARG A 41 -15.56 -6.81 1.91
CA ARG A 41 -16.96 -7.17 2.16
C ARG A 41 -17.15 -8.45 2.99
N LYS A 42 -16.11 -9.26 3.15
CA LYS A 42 -16.17 -10.56 3.85
C LYS A 42 -15.70 -10.44 5.30
N ASN A 43 -16.21 -11.29 6.20
CA ASN A 43 -15.58 -11.45 7.50
C ASN A 43 -14.25 -12.19 7.35
N ILE A 44 -13.32 -12.01 8.30
CA ILE A 44 -11.99 -12.63 8.25
C ILE A 44 -12.05 -14.16 8.12
N ASN A 45 -13.05 -14.80 8.75
CA ASN A 45 -13.23 -16.25 8.67
C ASN A 45 -13.76 -16.74 7.31
N ASP A 46 -14.39 -15.86 6.51
CA ASP A 46 -15.02 -16.19 5.23
C ASP A 46 -14.07 -16.03 4.03
N TYR A 47 -12.85 -15.53 4.27
CA TYR A 47 -11.82 -15.50 3.24
C TYR A 47 -11.32 -16.91 2.95
N TYR A 48 -10.92 -17.14 1.70
CA TYR A 48 -10.29 -18.39 1.29
C TYR A 48 -9.05 -18.67 2.14
N HIS A 49 -8.94 -19.91 2.63
CA HIS A 49 -7.76 -20.40 3.33
C HIS A 49 -7.07 -21.45 2.45
N PRO A 50 -5.79 -21.25 2.08
CA PRO A 50 -5.06 -22.23 1.29
C PRO A 50 -5.03 -23.62 1.96
N PRO A 51 -5.09 -24.72 1.18
CA PRO A 51 -5.12 -26.08 1.72
C PRO A 51 -3.87 -26.42 2.55
N GLU A 52 -2.74 -25.74 2.33
CA GLU A 52 -1.52 -25.91 3.12
C GLU A 52 -1.72 -25.57 4.61
N PHE A 53 -2.72 -24.75 4.95
CA PHE A 53 -3.11 -24.45 6.33
C PHE A 53 -4.02 -25.53 6.97
N LYS A 54 -4.44 -26.56 6.24
CA LYS A 54 -5.17 -27.73 6.78
C LYS A 54 -4.26 -28.87 7.23
N GLY A 55 -2.93 -28.68 7.17
CA GLY A 55 -1.98 -29.67 7.65
C GLY A 55 -0.61 -29.08 7.87
N LYS A 56 0.10 -28.76 6.78
CA LYS A 56 1.52 -28.32 6.84
C LYS A 56 1.75 -27.06 7.68
N TYR A 57 0.83 -26.11 7.64
CA TYR A 57 0.94 -24.80 8.30
C TYR A 57 -0.21 -24.50 9.26
N GLU A 58 -0.92 -25.53 9.74
CA GLU A 58 -2.11 -25.37 10.58
C GLU A 58 -1.87 -24.53 11.84
N ARG A 59 -0.73 -24.73 12.53
CA ARG A 59 -0.33 -23.92 13.69
C ARG A 59 -0.25 -22.41 13.42
N TYR A 60 -0.05 -22.00 12.16
CA TYR A 60 0.05 -20.60 11.76
C TYR A 60 -1.27 -20.04 11.19
N ARG A 61 -2.38 -20.77 11.32
CA ARG A 61 -3.68 -20.36 10.80
C ARG A 61 -4.17 -19.05 11.40
N GLU A 62 -4.02 -18.86 12.71
CA GLU A 62 -4.42 -17.59 13.35
C GLU A 62 -3.49 -16.44 12.93
N TYR A 63 -2.20 -16.69 12.69
CA TYR A 63 -1.31 -15.69 12.12
C TYR A 63 -1.71 -15.29 10.68
N PHE A 64 -2.16 -16.25 9.88
CA PHE A 64 -2.70 -15.97 8.55
C PHE A 64 -3.98 -15.13 8.62
N LYS A 65 -4.93 -15.47 9.50
CA LYS A 65 -6.13 -14.65 9.74
C LYS A 65 -5.79 -13.24 10.20
N TYR A 66 -4.79 -13.10 11.07
CA TYR A 66 -4.28 -11.80 11.47
C TYR A 66 -3.69 -11.01 10.28
N CYS A 67 -2.93 -11.64 9.40
CA CYS A 67 -2.47 -10.99 8.17
C CYS A 67 -3.63 -10.56 7.26
N LEU A 68 -4.68 -11.39 7.12
CA LEU A 68 -5.89 -11.03 6.37
C LEU A 68 -6.57 -9.80 6.98
N PHE A 69 -6.71 -9.76 8.30
CA PHE A 69 -7.26 -8.62 9.03
C PHE A 69 -6.49 -7.34 8.76
N LEU A 70 -5.16 -7.36 8.93
CA LEU A 70 -4.31 -6.19 8.67
C LEU A 70 -4.45 -5.68 7.23
N GLU A 71 -4.46 -6.56 6.23
CA GLU A 71 -4.58 -6.14 4.83
C GLU A 71 -6.00 -5.64 4.51
N ARG A 72 -7.05 -6.18 5.15
CA ARG A 72 -8.42 -5.69 5.03
C ARG A 72 -8.56 -4.29 5.64
N GLU A 73 -8.03 -4.07 6.83
CA GLU A 73 -8.06 -2.76 7.49
C GLU A 73 -7.30 -1.69 6.68
N LYS A 74 -6.14 -2.05 6.10
CA LYS A 74 -5.43 -1.16 5.17
C LYS A 74 -6.30 -0.78 3.98
N LEU A 75 -6.97 -1.75 3.36
CA LEU A 75 -7.84 -1.48 2.21
C LEU A 75 -9.06 -0.63 2.61
N LEU A 76 -9.63 -0.86 3.80
CA LEU A 76 -10.74 -0.09 4.32
C LEU A 76 -10.33 1.37 4.59
N ARG A 77 -9.17 1.60 5.22
CA ARG A 77 -8.61 2.94 5.43
C ARG A 77 -8.36 3.66 4.11
N ALA A 78 -7.80 2.96 3.12
CA ALA A 78 -7.59 3.51 1.79
C ALA A 78 -8.91 3.88 1.08
N GLN A 79 -9.97 3.08 1.24
CA GLN A 79 -11.31 3.40 0.71
C GLN A 79 -11.93 4.61 1.42
N GLN A 80 -11.72 4.75 2.72
CA GLN A 80 -12.20 5.88 3.52
C GLN A 80 -11.36 7.15 3.31
N GLY A 81 -10.17 7.04 2.71
CA GLY A 81 -9.23 8.13 2.57
C GLY A 81 -8.60 8.58 3.88
N ARG A 82 -8.50 7.68 4.85
CA ARG A 82 -7.91 7.97 6.16
C ARG A 82 -6.40 7.74 6.09
N MET A 83 -5.67 8.84 6.06
CA MET A 83 -4.22 8.90 6.24
C MET A 83 -3.96 9.92 7.34
N ASP A 84 -3.22 9.51 8.37
CA ASP A 84 -2.95 10.42 9.48
C ASP A 84 -1.90 11.47 9.10
N ARG A 85 -1.76 12.50 9.95
CA ARG A 85 -0.88 13.64 9.68
C ARG A 85 0.60 13.23 9.67
N GLU A 86 1.01 12.34 10.55
CA GLU A 86 2.40 11.86 10.65
C GLU A 86 2.79 11.05 9.40
N GLU A 87 1.89 10.17 8.93
CA GLU A 87 2.05 9.43 7.68
C GLU A 87 2.16 10.36 6.48
N LEU A 88 1.32 11.40 6.42
CA LEU A 88 1.33 12.41 5.38
C LEU A 88 2.64 13.22 5.38
N GLU A 89 3.07 13.71 6.54
CA GLU A 89 4.34 14.44 6.71
C GLU A 89 5.53 13.57 6.32
N GLY A 90 5.54 12.28 6.69
CA GLY A 90 6.55 11.33 6.25
C GLY A 90 6.59 11.16 4.73
N LEU A 91 5.44 11.14 4.06
CA LEU A 91 5.38 11.07 2.59
C LEU A 91 5.85 12.38 1.94
N VAL A 92 5.53 13.53 2.50
CA VAL A 92 6.05 14.84 2.04
C VAL A 92 7.58 14.84 2.07
N ASN A 93 8.16 14.46 3.20
CA ASN A 93 9.62 14.39 3.36
C ASN A 93 10.28 13.44 2.35
N ASN A 94 9.69 12.25 2.16
CA ASN A 94 10.17 11.29 1.15
C ASN A 94 10.05 11.84 -0.27
N TYR A 95 8.99 12.59 -0.58
CA TYR A 95 8.81 13.18 -1.90
C TYR A 95 9.84 14.28 -2.19
N VAL A 96 10.11 15.14 -1.20
CA VAL A 96 11.11 16.21 -1.30
C VAL A 96 12.52 15.62 -1.42
N ALA A 97 12.83 14.58 -0.65
CA ALA A 97 14.12 13.90 -0.68
C ALA A 97 14.36 13.06 -1.95
N ALA A 98 13.32 12.72 -2.70
CA ALA A 98 13.44 11.92 -3.91
C ALA A 98 14.26 12.64 -5.00
N GLY A 99 15.38 12.03 -5.37
CA GLY A 99 16.37 12.58 -6.29
C GLY A 99 16.00 12.42 -7.75
N ASN A 100 15.01 11.60 -8.05
CA ASN A 100 14.51 11.40 -9.41
C ASN A 100 12.99 11.19 -9.45
N TRP A 101 12.46 11.26 -10.67
CA TRP A 101 11.02 11.13 -10.94
C TRP A 101 10.45 9.76 -10.51
N ARG A 102 11.24 8.69 -10.61
CA ARG A 102 10.80 7.33 -10.30
C ARG A 102 10.59 7.17 -8.79
N GLU A 103 11.47 7.75 -7.98
CA GLU A 103 11.33 7.79 -6.53
C GLU A 103 10.10 8.61 -6.10
N ARG A 104 9.90 9.81 -6.68
CA ARG A 104 8.71 10.64 -6.43
C ARG A 104 7.42 9.88 -6.72
N GLN A 105 7.40 9.11 -7.80
CA GLN A 105 6.27 8.25 -8.12
C GLN A 105 6.07 7.10 -7.15
N LEU A 106 7.12 6.48 -6.62
CA LEU A 106 6.98 5.48 -5.55
C LEU A 106 6.31 6.09 -4.31
N VAL A 107 6.59 7.36 -4.01
CA VAL A 107 5.93 8.08 -2.92
C VAL A 107 4.45 8.31 -3.23
N LEU A 108 4.10 8.75 -4.44
CA LEU A 108 2.70 8.88 -4.88
C LEU A 108 1.97 7.53 -4.87
N GLU A 109 2.63 6.44 -5.29
CA GLU A 109 2.08 5.08 -5.24
C GLU A 109 1.81 4.67 -3.78
N THR A 110 2.71 5.05 -2.88
CA THR A 110 2.56 4.79 -1.44
C THR A 110 1.41 5.59 -0.86
N ALA A 111 1.26 6.87 -1.22
CA ALA A 111 0.13 7.70 -0.81
C ALA A 111 -1.20 7.10 -1.29
N ARG A 112 -1.28 6.65 -2.55
CA ARG A 112 -2.45 5.94 -3.09
C ARG A 112 -2.72 4.62 -2.37
N ALA A 113 -1.68 3.88 -2.01
CA ALA A 113 -1.82 2.61 -1.31
C ALA A 113 -2.35 2.79 0.12
N ARG A 114 -2.00 3.90 0.79
CA ARG A 114 -2.41 4.19 2.17
C ARG A 114 -3.77 4.88 2.27
N GLY A 115 -3.98 5.95 1.51
CA GLY A 115 -5.18 6.80 1.58
C GLY A 115 -6.06 6.77 0.32
N GLY A 116 -5.80 5.87 -0.64
CA GLY A 116 -6.54 5.86 -1.90
C GLY A 116 -6.34 7.15 -2.70
N ARG A 117 -7.35 7.56 -3.48
CA ARG A 117 -7.32 8.82 -4.24
C ARG A 117 -7.12 10.02 -3.31
N LYS A 118 -7.86 10.07 -2.20
CA LYS A 118 -7.78 11.15 -1.20
C LYS A 118 -6.38 11.27 -0.57
N GLY A 119 -5.65 10.15 -0.41
CA GLY A 119 -4.28 10.18 0.09
C GLY A 119 -3.31 10.87 -0.87
N VAL A 120 -3.48 10.66 -2.18
CA VAL A 120 -2.71 11.36 -3.21
C VAL A 120 -3.08 12.84 -3.24
N GLU A 121 -4.38 13.17 -3.19
CA GLU A 121 -4.85 14.55 -3.14
C GLU A 121 -4.33 15.30 -1.90
N ALA A 122 -4.30 14.64 -0.74
CA ALA A 122 -3.74 15.21 0.49
C ALA A 122 -2.24 15.50 0.35
N LEU A 123 -1.46 14.53 -0.15
CA LEU A 123 -0.03 14.73 -0.43
C LEU A 123 0.21 15.85 -1.45
N ALA A 124 -0.61 15.92 -2.50
CA ALA A 124 -0.53 16.97 -3.51
C ALA A 124 -0.74 18.37 -2.91
N ARG A 125 -1.75 18.51 -2.04
CA ARG A 125 -2.03 19.78 -1.34
C ARG A 125 -0.87 20.22 -0.46
N GLU A 126 -0.28 19.31 0.31
CA GLU A 126 0.89 19.62 1.16
C GLU A 126 2.10 20.07 0.33
N LEU A 127 2.30 19.44 -0.83
CA LEU A 127 3.36 19.79 -1.77
C LEU A 127 3.03 21.02 -2.65
N ARG A 128 1.84 21.62 -2.46
CA ARG A 128 1.32 22.73 -3.28
C ARG A 128 1.33 22.45 -4.78
N MET A 129 1.04 21.20 -5.16
CA MET A 129 0.85 20.79 -6.54
C MET A 129 -0.63 20.57 -6.86
N ASP A 130 -0.97 20.60 -8.15
CA ASP A 130 -2.32 20.26 -8.60
C ASP A 130 -2.61 18.77 -8.31
N PRO A 131 -3.66 18.46 -7.53
CA PRO A 131 -4.06 17.07 -7.27
C PRO A 131 -4.36 16.26 -8.54
N GLU A 132 -4.89 16.87 -9.60
CA GLU A 132 -5.16 16.17 -10.86
C GLU A 132 -3.86 15.80 -11.57
N GLU A 133 -2.87 16.70 -11.62
CA GLU A 133 -1.53 16.39 -12.16
C GLU A 133 -0.87 15.22 -11.41
N ALA A 134 -1.00 15.19 -10.07
CA ALA A 134 -0.46 14.11 -9.24
C ALA A 134 -1.14 12.74 -9.52
N LEU A 135 -2.43 12.75 -9.82
CA LEU A 135 -3.20 11.56 -10.17
C LEU A 135 -2.89 11.08 -11.59
N GLU A 136 -2.77 11.99 -12.55
CA GLU A 136 -2.32 11.68 -13.91
C GLU A 136 -0.91 11.08 -13.91
N ALA A 137 -0.01 11.63 -13.09
CA ALA A 137 1.34 11.12 -12.87
C ALA A 137 1.34 9.62 -12.50
N LEU A 138 0.38 9.19 -11.67
CA LEU A 138 0.20 7.80 -11.26
C LEU A 138 -0.43 6.92 -12.35
N ASP A 139 -1.41 7.44 -13.08
CA ASP A 139 -2.18 6.66 -14.04
C ASP A 139 -1.36 6.31 -15.29
N THR A 140 -0.55 7.22 -15.80
CA THR A 140 0.34 6.91 -16.94
C THR A 140 1.39 5.86 -16.58
N LEU A 141 1.87 5.80 -15.33
CA LEU A 141 2.78 4.73 -14.90
C LEU A 141 2.05 3.38 -14.83
N THR A 142 0.80 3.37 -14.37
CA THR A 142 -0.05 2.18 -14.38
C THR A 142 -0.27 1.68 -15.82
N LYS A 143 -0.41 2.59 -16.79
CA LYS A 143 -0.49 2.29 -18.22
C LYS A 143 0.85 1.80 -18.78
N GLN A 144 1.97 2.45 -18.46
CA GLN A 144 3.32 2.04 -18.90
C GLN A 144 3.72 0.66 -18.36
N ARG A 145 3.33 0.30 -17.13
CA ARG A 145 3.57 -1.06 -16.57
C ARG A 145 2.73 -2.15 -17.24
N ARG A 146 1.62 -1.79 -17.90
CA ARG A 146 0.70 -2.73 -18.57
C ARG A 146 1.01 -2.93 -20.05
N SER A 147 1.81 -2.05 -20.66
CA SER A 147 2.22 -2.18 -22.07
C SER A 147 3.70 -2.59 -22.15
N PRO A 148 4.02 -3.87 -22.38
CA PRO A 148 5.39 -4.28 -22.71
C PRO A 148 5.70 -3.83 -24.14
N GLY A 149 6.01 -2.54 -24.34
CA GLY A 149 6.43 -1.99 -25.63
C GLY A 149 5.87 -0.62 -26.06
N GLY A 150 5.05 0.06 -25.25
CA GLY A 150 4.32 1.26 -25.70
C GLY A 150 4.89 2.59 -25.23
N SER A 151 5.58 3.31 -26.14
CA SER A 151 5.77 4.77 -26.22
C SER A 151 6.26 5.54 -24.97
N ARG A 152 7.40 6.24 -25.10
CA ARG A 152 7.86 7.28 -24.17
C ARG A 152 6.85 8.44 -24.19
N GLY A 153 5.80 8.34 -23.39
CA GLY A 153 4.84 9.41 -23.17
C GLY A 153 5.57 10.70 -22.79
N ARG A 154 5.38 11.75 -23.60
CA ARG A 154 5.84 13.11 -23.32
C ARG A 154 4.96 13.67 -22.20
N TRP A 155 5.59 14.15 -21.13
CA TRP A 155 4.90 14.65 -19.94
C TRP A 155 4.89 16.18 -19.84
N PRO A 156 3.90 16.77 -19.14
CA PRO A 156 3.70 18.22 -19.03
C PRO A 156 4.92 18.96 -18.48
N SER A 157 5.14 20.16 -19.00
CA SER A 157 6.32 20.99 -18.69
C SER A 157 6.39 21.51 -17.26
N SER A 158 5.27 21.53 -16.52
CA SER A 158 5.18 21.92 -15.11
C SER A 158 6.00 21.00 -14.20
N LEU A 159 6.07 19.70 -14.53
CA LEU A 159 6.83 18.70 -13.80
C LEU A 159 8.33 18.64 -14.17
N ARG A 160 8.75 19.41 -15.19
CA ARG A 160 10.12 19.39 -15.71
C ARG A 160 11.04 20.45 -15.09
N ARG A 161 10.48 21.50 -14.48
CA ARG A 161 11.26 22.60 -13.88
C ARG A 161 11.21 22.54 -12.35
N SER A 162 12.16 21.82 -11.76
CA SER A 162 12.63 22.10 -10.39
C SER A 162 14.16 22.18 -10.33
N ARG A 163 14.80 22.63 -11.41
CA ARG A 163 16.22 23.04 -11.44
C ARG A 163 16.42 24.15 -12.46
N ALA A 164 16.30 25.39 -12.01
CA ALA A 164 16.95 26.58 -12.55
C ALA A 164 16.60 27.79 -11.66
N ALA A 165 17.08 27.77 -10.41
CA ALA A 165 17.18 28.97 -9.57
C ALA A 165 18.35 28.75 -8.62
N GLY A 166 19.53 29.18 -9.05
CA GLY A 166 20.78 29.07 -8.30
C GLY A 166 21.96 29.34 -9.21
N GLY A 167 22.47 30.57 -9.19
CA GLY A 167 23.71 30.98 -9.85
C GLY A 167 23.53 32.15 -10.81
N GLY A 168 23.18 33.32 -10.26
CA GLY A 168 23.64 34.59 -10.82
C GLY A 168 24.94 34.99 -10.15
#